data_AF-A0A2G6GZS4-F1
#
_entry.id   AF-A0A2G6GZS4-F1
#
_cell.length_a   1.000
_cell.length_b   1.000
_cell.length_c   1.000
_cell.angle_alpha   90.00
_cell.angle_beta   90.00
_cell.angle_gamma   90.00
#
_symmetry.space_group_name_H-M   'P 1'
#
loop_
_entity.id
_entity.type
_entity.pdbx_description
1 polymer ?
#
loop_
_entity_poly.entity_id
_entity_poly.type
_entity_poly.pdbx_seq_one_letter_code
_entity_poly.pdbx_strand_id
1 'polypeptide(L)'
;SGLKIRIHEYSFKEHDETIAYSLSIPFSSTMVFAACMKRQEAPGTTFRKHLDIAEGLLSEDDFLLTEILLSPHSLGQVERISDQLSALTAMIRARDKTKLKLFLQELRGNIGLKTE
;
A
#
# COMPACT_ATOMS: atom_id res chain seq x y z
N SER A 1 6.52 -32.08 1.27
CA SER A 1 7.24 -30.80 1.15
C SER A 1 7.03 -30.01 2.41
N GLY A 2 8.06 -29.90 3.27
CA GLY A 2 7.94 -29.27 4.59
C GLY A 2 7.72 -27.78 4.47
N LEU A 3 6.71 -27.26 5.17
CA LEU A 3 6.46 -25.83 5.32
C LEU A 3 7.68 -25.20 6.02
N LYS A 4 8.42 -24.35 5.30
CA LYS A 4 9.47 -23.50 5.91
C LYS A 4 8.80 -22.36 6.66
N ILE A 5 8.18 -22.67 7.80
CA ILE A 5 7.65 -21.66 8.72
C ILE A 5 8.82 -21.05 9.45
N ARG A 6 9.07 -19.75 9.25
CA ARG A 6 9.94 -18.96 10.11
C ARG A 6 9.10 -18.50 11.29
N ILE A 7 9.30 -19.14 12.44
CA ILE A 7 8.65 -18.74 13.69
C ILE A 7 9.44 -17.53 14.21
N HIS A 8 8.80 -16.36 14.20
CA HIS A 8 9.33 -15.16 14.83
C HIS A 8 8.55 -14.93 16.13
N GLU A 9 9.23 -14.96 17.28
CA GLU A 9 8.64 -14.59 18.57
C GLU A 9 8.56 -13.07 18.67
N TYR A 10 7.39 -12.50 18.40
CA TYR A 10 7.07 -11.11 18.69
C TYR A 10 6.16 -11.06 19.93
N SER A 11 6.25 -10.01 20.74
CA SER A 11 5.18 -9.74 21.70
C SER A 11 3.85 -9.54 20.97
N PHE A 12 2.70 -9.88 21.57
CA PHE A 12 1.39 -9.68 20.92
C PHE A 12 1.22 -8.25 20.39
N LYS A 13 1.76 -7.26 21.10
CA LYS A 13 1.74 -5.85 20.68
C LYS A 13 2.62 -5.58 19.46
N GLU A 14 3.87 -6.05 19.44
CA GLU A 14 4.76 -5.90 18.28
C GLU A 14 4.28 -6.69 17.07
N HIS A 15 3.66 -7.85 17.31
CA HIS A 15 3.00 -8.64 16.29
C HIS A 15 1.85 -7.85 15.66
N ASP A 16 0.95 -7.27 16.47
CA ASP A 16 -0.19 -6.50 15.98
C ASP A 16 0.24 -5.20 15.27
N GLU A 17 1.28 -4.51 15.76
CA GLU A 17 1.85 -3.34 15.08
C GLU A 17 2.51 -3.72 13.74
N THR A 18 3.21 -4.84 13.69
CA THR A 18 3.88 -5.34 12.47
C THR A 18 2.86 -5.84 11.44
N ILE A 19 1.83 -6.58 11.89
CA ILE A 19 0.71 -7.03 11.05
C ILE A 19 -0.07 -5.82 10.52
N ALA A 20 -0.36 -4.84 11.37
CA ALA A 20 -1.02 -3.61 10.96
C ALA A 20 -0.21 -2.85 9.90
N TYR A 21 1.10 -2.72 10.06
CA TYR A 21 1.95 -2.07 9.08
C TYR A 21 2.05 -2.85 7.76
N SER A 22 2.19 -4.18 7.85
CA SER A 22 2.40 -5.06 6.71
C SER A 22 1.13 -5.37 5.91
N LEU A 23 -0.05 -5.28 6.51
CA LEU A 23 -1.32 -5.53 5.84
C LEU A 23 -2.08 -4.25 5.52
N SER A 24 -2.25 -3.35 6.50
CA SER A 24 -3.17 -2.20 6.33
C SER A 24 -2.72 -1.25 5.23
N ILE A 25 -1.42 -0.95 5.13
CA ILE A 25 -0.89 -0.06 4.08
C ILE A 25 -1.11 -0.64 2.68
N PRO A 26 -0.60 -1.86 2.35
CA PRO A 26 -0.77 -2.40 1.00
C PRO A 26 -2.23 -2.75 0.67
N PHE A 27 -3.03 -3.23 1.63
CA PHE A 27 -4.44 -3.57 1.39
C PHE A 27 -5.23 -2.32 1.06
N SER A 28 -5.14 -1.27 1.91
CA SER A 28 -5.85 -0.01 1.68
C SER A 28 -5.44 0.64 0.36
N SER A 29 -4.14 0.64 0.05
CA SER A 29 -3.65 1.17 -1.23
C SER A 29 -4.21 0.40 -2.44
N THR A 30 -4.28 -0.94 -2.33
CA THR A 30 -4.81 -1.82 -3.38
C THR A 30 -6.32 -1.65 -3.55
N MET A 31 -7.07 -1.54 -2.45
CA MET A 31 -8.52 -1.31 -2.47
C MET A 31 -8.84 0.06 -3.09
N VAL A 32 -8.11 1.11 -2.74
CA VAL A 32 -8.27 2.44 -3.36
C VAL A 32 -7.89 2.41 -4.85
N PHE A 33 -6.83 1.68 -5.22
CA PHE A 33 -6.51 1.43 -6.63
C PHE A 33 -7.71 0.78 -7.34
N ALA A 34 -8.27 -0.30 -6.80
CA ALA A 34 -9.44 -0.98 -7.36
C ALA A 34 -10.68 -0.06 -7.42
N ALA A 35 -10.91 0.80 -6.42
CA ALA A 35 -12.00 1.77 -6.41
C ALA A 35 -11.87 2.81 -7.53
N CYS A 36 -10.65 3.15 -7.95
CA CYS A 36 -10.39 4.04 -9.09
C CYS A 36 -10.36 3.32 -10.44
N MET A 37 -10.36 1.98 -10.46
CA MET A 37 -10.24 1.22 -11.70
C MET A 37 -11.44 1.41 -12.62
N LYS A 38 -11.14 1.59 -13.90
CA LYS A 38 -12.10 1.45 -15.00
C LYS A 38 -11.62 0.31 -15.88
N ARG A 39 -12.52 -0.59 -16.29
CA ARG A 39 -12.16 -1.66 -17.24
C ARG A 39 -11.64 -1.02 -18.52
N GLN A 40 -10.35 -1.18 -18.77
CA GLN A 40 -9.67 -0.68 -19.95
C GLN A 40 -8.58 -1.67 -20.35
N GLU A 41 -8.39 -1.86 -21.65
CA GLU A 41 -7.19 -2.52 -22.15
C GLU A 41 -6.01 -1.55 -22.03
N ALA A 42 -5.37 -1.54 -20.86
CA ALA A 42 -4.16 -0.77 -20.66
C ALA A 42 -2.95 -1.58 -21.14
N PRO A 43 -2.15 -1.06 -22.09
CA PRO A 43 -0.87 -1.68 -22.43
C PRO A 43 0.13 -1.46 -21.28
N GLY A 44 0.91 -2.49 -20.96
CA GLY A 44 2.04 -2.38 -20.03
C GLY A 44 2.03 -3.38 -18.88
N THR A 45 3.22 -3.87 -18.55
CA THR A 45 3.42 -4.91 -17.53
C THR A 45 3.19 -4.41 -16.11
N THR A 46 3.40 -3.12 -15.83
CA THR A 46 3.18 -2.54 -14.49
C THR A 46 1.71 -2.48 -14.12
N PHE A 47 0.84 -2.02 -15.04
CA PHE A 47 -0.59 -1.97 -14.78
C PHE A 47 -1.15 -3.37 -14.52
N ARG A 48 -0.76 -4.35 -15.35
CA ARG A 48 -1.13 -5.76 -15.14
C ARG A 48 -0.73 -6.25 -13.75
N LYS A 49 0.51 -5.99 -13.32
CA LYS A 49 0.97 -6.38 -11.97
C LYS A 49 0.13 -5.78 -10.84
N HIS A 50 -0.25 -4.50 -10.93
CA HIS A 50 -1.11 -3.89 -9.92
C HIS A 50 -2.54 -4.47 -9.95
N LEU A 51 -3.06 -4.76 -11.14
CA LEU A 51 -4.35 -5.43 -11.29
C LEU A 51 -4.32 -6.85 -10.71
N ASP A 52 -3.28 -7.64 -11.00
CA ASP A 52 -3.15 -9.00 -10.49
C ASP A 52 -3.09 -9.01 -8.94
N ILE A 53 -2.44 -8.01 -8.32
CA ILE A 53 -2.43 -7.83 -6.86
C ILE A 53 -3.85 -7.51 -6.35
N ALA A 54 -4.59 -6.63 -7.04
CA ALA A 54 -5.95 -6.28 -6.67
C ALA A 54 -6.93 -7.44 -6.82
N GLU A 55 -6.83 -8.22 -7.90
CA GLU A 55 -7.61 -9.44 -8.11
C GLU A 55 -7.31 -10.49 -7.04
N GLY A 56 -6.03 -10.68 -6.68
CA GLY A 56 -5.64 -11.57 -5.60
C GLY A 56 -6.25 -11.14 -4.25
N LEU A 57 -6.07 -9.87 -3.87
CA LEU A 57 -6.60 -9.34 -2.62
C LEU A 57 -8.12 -9.44 -2.53
N LEU A 58 -8.84 -9.05 -3.58
CA LEU A 58 -10.31 -9.02 -3.60
C LEU A 58 -10.94 -10.40 -3.85
N SER A 59 -10.12 -11.45 -4.01
CA SER A 59 -10.59 -12.84 -4.01
C SER A 59 -10.64 -13.46 -2.61
N GLU A 60 -10.08 -12.79 -1.61
CA GLU A 60 -10.15 -13.17 -0.20
C GLU A 60 -11.57 -12.98 0.35
N ASP A 61 -11.83 -13.59 1.50
CA ASP A 61 -13.12 -13.54 2.17
C ASP A 61 -13.45 -12.14 2.73
N ASP A 62 -14.69 -11.68 2.52
CA ASP A 62 -15.15 -10.34 2.93
C ASP A 62 -15.05 -10.11 4.45
N PHE A 63 -15.28 -11.14 5.26
CA PHE A 63 -15.15 -11.04 6.72
C PHE A 63 -13.67 -10.84 7.11
N LEU A 64 -12.75 -11.58 6.49
CA LEU A 64 -11.31 -11.39 6.69
C LEU A 64 -10.87 -9.96 6.33
N LEU A 65 -11.26 -9.47 5.15
CA LEU A 65 -10.91 -8.13 4.70
C LEU A 65 -11.48 -7.05 5.64
N THR A 66 -12.69 -7.25 6.14
CA THR A 66 -13.34 -6.36 7.10
C THR A 66 -12.58 -6.32 8.43
N GLU A 67 -12.20 -7.47 9.00
CA GLU A 67 -11.44 -7.53 10.25
C GLU A 67 -10.07 -6.83 10.12
N ILE A 68 -9.40 -6.98 8.99
CA ILE A 68 -8.13 -6.27 8.72
C ILE A 68 -8.37 -4.76 8.69
N LEU A 69 -9.42 -4.28 8.01
CA LEU A 69 -9.71 -2.85 7.93
C LEU A 69 -10.18 -2.25 9.25
N LEU A 70 -10.85 -3.03 10.09
CA LEU A 70 -11.34 -2.61 11.41
C LEU A 70 -10.32 -2.79 12.53
N SER A 71 -9.08 -3.21 12.21
CA SER A 71 -8.01 -3.28 13.20
C SER A 71 -7.70 -1.90 13.80
N PRO A 72 -7.30 -1.81 15.09
CA PRO A 72 -7.08 -0.53 15.78
C PRO A 72 -6.06 0.40 15.11
N HIS A 73 -5.17 -0.14 14.29
CA HIS A 73 -4.08 0.58 13.65
C HIS A 73 -4.39 0.93 12.18
N SER A 74 -5.43 0.34 11.59
CA SER A 74 -5.75 0.49 10.16
C SER A 74 -6.15 1.93 9.82
N LEU A 75 -6.95 2.59 10.68
CA LEU A 75 -7.38 3.96 10.46
C LEU A 75 -6.21 4.92 10.25
N GLY A 76 -5.22 4.92 11.16
CA GLY A 76 -4.06 5.80 11.06
C GLY A 76 -3.21 5.54 9.80
N GLN A 77 -3.16 4.29 9.31
CA GLN A 77 -2.48 3.99 8.05
C GLN A 77 -3.26 4.49 6.83
N VAL A 78 -4.59 4.37 6.83
CA VAL A 78 -5.46 4.91 5.78
C VAL A 78 -5.35 6.44 5.73
N GLU A 79 -5.41 7.11 6.88
CA GLU A 79 -5.21 8.55 6.99
C GLU A 79 -3.85 8.98 6.46
N ARG A 80 -2.78 8.27 6.84
CA ARG A 80 -1.43 8.50 6.31
C ARG A 80 -1.37 8.36 4.79
N ILE A 81 -2.02 7.36 4.20
CA ILE A 81 -2.10 7.20 2.74
C ILE A 81 -2.83 8.39 2.11
N SER A 82 -3.96 8.82 2.69
CA SER A 82 -4.73 9.97 2.24
C SER A 82 -3.92 11.26 2.27
N ASP A 83 -3.13 11.48 3.33
CA ASP A 83 -2.25 12.65 3.46
C ASP A 83 -1.17 12.67 2.38
N GLN A 84 -0.53 11.52 2.14
CA GLN A 84 0.48 11.39 1.07
C GLN A 84 -0.12 11.63 -0.33
N LEU A 85 -1.32 11.12 -0.58
CA LEU A 85 -2.05 11.36 -1.83
C LEU A 85 -2.43 12.84 -2.00
N SER A 86 -2.83 13.49 -0.91
CA SER A 86 -3.13 14.92 -0.87
C SER A 86 -1.89 15.77 -1.17
N ALA A 87 -0.74 15.43 -0.58
CA ALA A 87 0.54 16.07 -0.87
C ALA A 87 0.93 15.91 -2.34
N LEU A 88 0.86 14.69 -2.89
CA LEU A 88 1.12 14.43 -4.31
C LEU A 88 0.19 15.25 -5.21
N THR A 89 -1.10 15.28 -4.89
CA THR A 89 -2.10 16.06 -5.62
C THR A 89 -1.77 17.55 -5.62
N ALA A 90 -1.37 18.10 -4.47
CA ALA A 90 -0.97 19.51 -4.36
C ALA A 90 0.26 19.82 -5.23
N MET A 91 1.28 18.95 -5.22
CA MET A 91 2.47 19.11 -6.07
C MET A 91 2.13 19.05 -7.57
N ILE A 92 1.26 18.13 -7.99
CA ILE A 92 0.80 18.02 -9.38
C ILE A 92 0.01 19.26 -9.80
N ARG A 93 -0.93 19.72 -8.98
CA ARG A 93 -1.74 20.93 -9.25
C ARG A 93 -0.88 22.17 -9.41
N ALA A 94 0.13 22.32 -8.55
CA ALA A 94 1.10 23.41 -8.62
C ALA A 94 2.10 23.27 -9.78
N ARG A 95 2.13 22.12 -10.47
CA ARG A 95 3.17 21.75 -11.45
C ARG A 95 4.60 21.91 -10.90
N ASP A 96 4.77 21.66 -9.59
CA ASP A 96 6.02 21.89 -8.87
C ASP A 96 7.01 20.75 -9.11
N LYS A 97 7.80 20.87 -10.18
CA LYS A 97 8.79 19.87 -10.58
C LYS A 97 9.86 19.65 -9.51
N THR A 98 10.23 20.69 -8.77
CA THR A 98 11.27 20.62 -7.74
C THR A 98 10.78 19.77 -6.57
N LYS A 99 9.59 20.06 -6.05
CA LYS A 99 9.00 19.25 -4.96
C LYS A 99 8.71 17.82 -5.40
N LEU A 100 8.23 17.61 -6.64
CA LEU A 100 8.07 16.26 -7.17
C LEU A 100 9.38 15.48 -7.22
N LYS A 101 10.49 16.11 -7.62
CA LYS A 101 11.81 15.46 -7.63
C LYS A 101 12.23 15.03 -6.22
N LEU A 102 12.10 15.93 -5.24
CA LEU A 102 12.43 15.63 -3.83
C LEU A 102 11.54 14.52 -3.27
N PHE A 103 10.24 14.58 -3.52
CA PHE A 103 9.29 13.55 -3.12
C PHE A 103 9.67 12.19 -3.71
N LEU A 104 10.03 12.10 -5.00
CA LEU A 104 10.47 10.85 -5.61
C LEU A 104 11.79 10.33 -5.03
N GLN A 105 12.70 11.20 -4.60
CA GLN A 105 13.93 10.79 -3.89
C GLN A 105 13.61 10.23 -2.51
N GLU A 106 12.73 10.89 -1.76
CA GLU A 106 12.23 10.40 -0.47
C GLU A 106 11.58 9.02 -0.61
N LEU A 107 10.68 8.83 -1.58
CA LEU A 107 10.03 7.56 -1.84
C LEU A 107 11.03 6.44 -2.12
N ARG A 108 12.08 6.71 -2.90
CA ARG A 108 13.16 5.75 -3.16
C ARG A 108 13.92 5.39 -1.87
N GLY A 109 14.22 6.38 -1.04
CA GLY A 109 14.85 6.18 0.26
C GLY A 109 14.02 5.28 1.18
N ASN A 110 12.70 5.49 1.22
CA ASN A 110 11.78 4.71 2.05
C ASN A 110 11.80 3.20 1.73
N ILE A 111 12.10 2.82 0.47
CA ILE A 111 12.17 1.41 0.03
C ILE A 111 13.61 0.94 -0.24
N GLY A 112 14.61 1.67 0.26
CA GLY A 112 16.01 1.27 0.20
C GLY A 112 16.65 1.35 -1.19
N LEU A 113 16.05 2.07 -2.14
CA LEU A 113 16.67 2.34 -3.44
C LEU A 113 17.70 3.46 -3.31
N LYS A 114 18.86 3.30 -3.97
CA LYS A 114 19.88 4.35 -4.02
C LYS A 114 19.31 5.61 -4.70
N THR A 115 19.47 6.75 -4.04
CA THR A 115 19.19 8.08 -4.60
C THR A 115 20.44 8.60 -5.30
N GLU A 116 20.28 9.05 -6.55
CA GLU A 116 21.28 9.88 -7.26
C GLU A 116 21.28 11.32 -6.75
#